data_AF-A0A382PL40-F1
#
_entry.id   AF-A0A382PL40-F1
#
_cell.length_a   1.000
_cell.length_b   1.000
_cell.length_c   1.000
_cell.angle_alpha   90.00
_cell.angle_beta   90.00
_cell.angle_gamma   90.00
#
_symmetry.space_group_name_H-M   'P 1'
#
loop_
_entity.id
_entity.type
_entity.pdbx_description
1 polymer ?
#
loop_
_entity_poly.entity_id
_entity_poly.type
_entity_poly.pdbx_seq_one_letter_code
_entity_poly.pdbx_strand_id
1 'polypeptide(L)'
;MLFKKKSIEIHLHEVLRKDWENVLDALFRNTIANSVKGIGIICNTSREHPGDGEGIVQEELIYHIKQKRADEVKTKLKKIDFDHFKKIFENYSEGNQKGLDFYRIKNILTNEIMVYPLMQRDEKYGLLVFDYPIEDEKTNKILNVINGVLKNPEIPSTPPPETSDDE
;
A
#
# COMPACT_ATOMS: atom_id res chain seq x y z
N MET A 1 -18.77 -24.57 9.39
CA MET A 1 -18.57 -23.30 8.66
C MET A 1 -18.32 -23.63 7.20
N LEU A 2 -19.28 -23.31 6.32
CA LEU A 2 -19.18 -23.53 4.87
C LEU A 2 -18.54 -22.29 4.24
N PHE A 3 -17.24 -22.33 3.97
CA PHE A 3 -16.60 -21.33 3.13
C PHE A 3 -17.02 -21.60 1.67
N LYS A 4 -17.87 -20.74 1.11
CA LYS A 4 -18.12 -20.72 -0.34
C LYS A 4 -16.80 -20.41 -1.04
N LYS A 5 -16.25 -21.40 -1.74
CA LYS A 5 -15.14 -21.21 -2.68
C LYS A 5 -15.66 -20.34 -3.82
N LYS A 6 -15.36 -19.04 -3.80
CA LYS A 6 -15.53 -18.17 -4.96
C LYS A 6 -14.46 -18.59 -5.97
N SER A 7 -14.89 -19.11 -7.12
CA SER A 7 -14.10 -19.24 -8.33
C SER A 7 -13.88 -17.85 -8.93
N ILE A 8 -13.05 -17.05 -8.26
CA ILE A 8 -12.46 -15.84 -8.81
C ILE A 8 -10.98 -16.14 -8.86
N GLU A 9 -10.37 -15.99 -10.01
CA GLU A 9 -8.92 -16.04 -10.18
C GLU A 9 -8.34 -15.03 -9.17
N ILE A 10 -7.68 -15.55 -8.14
CA ILE A 10 -7.16 -14.75 -7.03
C ILE A 10 -5.91 -14.07 -7.55
N HIS A 11 -6.09 -12.89 -8.13
CA HIS A 11 -5.00 -12.01 -8.49
C HIS A 11 -4.69 -11.12 -7.30
N LEU A 12 -3.41 -10.93 -7.04
CA LEU A 12 -2.91 -9.91 -6.14
C LEU A 12 -3.56 -8.57 -6.50
N HIS A 13 -3.83 -7.70 -5.52
CA HIS A 13 -4.69 -6.52 -5.75
C HIS A 13 -4.05 -5.56 -6.78
N GLU A 14 -4.42 -5.77 -8.04
CA GLU A 14 -3.85 -5.06 -9.17
C GLU A 14 -4.52 -3.69 -9.31
N VAL A 15 -3.69 -2.66 -9.43
CA VAL A 15 -4.10 -1.29 -9.67
C VAL A 15 -3.92 -1.00 -11.16
N LEU A 16 -5.04 -1.01 -11.88
CA LEU A 16 -5.08 -0.76 -13.33
C LEU A 16 -4.79 0.71 -13.70
N ARG A 17 -5.03 1.62 -12.77
CA ARG A 17 -4.85 3.06 -12.93
C ARG A 17 -3.38 3.42 -13.11
N LYS A 18 -3.01 4.18 -14.13
CA LYS A 18 -1.60 4.55 -14.42
C LYS A 18 -1.00 5.54 -13.43
N ASP A 19 -1.83 6.34 -12.76
CA ASP A 19 -1.40 7.37 -11.81
C ASP A 19 -1.10 6.77 -10.41
N TRP A 20 -0.17 5.83 -10.37
CA TRP A 20 0.21 5.03 -9.21
C TRP A 20 0.45 5.86 -7.93
N GLU A 21 1.20 6.96 -8.03
CA GLU A 21 1.54 7.79 -6.86
C GLU A 21 0.30 8.52 -6.33
N ASN A 22 -0.58 8.95 -7.23
CA ASN A 22 -1.87 9.56 -6.85
C ASN A 22 -2.79 8.53 -6.17
N VAL A 23 -2.74 7.26 -6.59
CA VAL A 23 -3.45 6.16 -5.92
C VAL A 23 -2.90 5.95 -4.50
N LEU A 24 -1.58 5.81 -4.34
CA LEU A 24 -0.96 5.63 -3.03
C LEU A 24 -1.26 6.79 -2.08
N ASP A 25 -1.20 8.02 -2.57
CA ASP A 25 -1.57 9.22 -1.81
C ASP A 25 -3.03 9.23 -1.38
N ALA A 26 -3.94 8.86 -2.29
CA ALA A 26 -5.36 8.77 -1.99
C ALA A 26 -5.64 7.67 -0.95
N LEU A 27 -4.98 6.52 -1.05
CA LEU A 27 -5.09 5.45 -0.06
C LEU A 27 -4.50 5.86 1.30
N PHE A 28 -3.38 6.57 1.30
CA PHE A 28 -2.80 7.08 2.54
C PHE A 28 -3.78 8.04 3.25
N ARG A 29 -4.29 9.03 2.53
CA ARG A 29 -5.23 10.02 3.10
C ARG A 29 -6.55 9.39 3.53
N ASN A 30 -7.18 8.59 2.68
CA ASN A 30 -8.53 8.10 2.93
C ASN A 30 -8.57 6.89 3.86
N THR A 31 -7.52 6.07 3.87
CA THR A 31 -7.49 4.79 4.59
C THR A 31 -6.57 4.83 5.79
N ILE A 32 -5.29 5.22 5.63
CA ILE A 32 -4.29 5.16 6.70
C ILE A 32 -4.48 6.31 7.70
N ALA A 33 -4.55 7.55 7.21
CA ALA A 33 -4.66 8.73 8.06
C ALA A 33 -5.98 8.73 8.86
N ASN A 34 -7.07 8.26 8.24
CA ASN A 34 -8.40 8.19 8.87
C ASN A 34 -8.62 6.96 9.76
N SER A 35 -7.76 5.93 9.68
CA SER A 35 -7.85 4.77 10.55
C SER A 35 -7.06 4.98 11.85
N VAL A 36 -7.69 4.65 12.98
CA VAL A 36 -7.00 4.60 14.30
C VAL A 36 -5.87 3.57 14.28
N LYS A 37 -6.06 2.46 13.56
CA LYS A 37 -5.10 1.36 13.42
C LYS A 37 -4.16 1.54 12.22
N GLY A 38 -4.33 2.60 11.42
CA GLY A 38 -3.49 2.87 10.26
C GLY A 38 -2.09 3.32 10.66
N ILE A 39 -1.08 2.64 10.12
CA ILE A 39 0.33 2.94 10.39
C ILE A 39 0.95 3.70 9.22
N GLY A 40 0.89 3.15 8.01
CA GLY A 40 1.60 3.71 6.86
C GLY A 40 1.41 2.94 5.57
N ILE A 41 2.11 3.39 4.54
CA ILE A 41 2.33 2.66 3.29
C ILE A 41 3.83 2.44 3.12
N ILE A 42 4.21 1.22 2.74
CA ILE A 42 5.57 0.88 2.29
C ILE A 42 5.49 0.61 0.80
N CYS A 43 6.31 1.26 -0.02
CA CYS A 43 6.33 1.06 -1.47
C CYS A 43 7.75 1.04 -2.02
N ASN A 44 7.91 0.53 -3.24
CA ASN A 44 9.18 0.54 -3.97
C ASN A 44 9.25 1.65 -5.03
N THR A 45 8.44 2.70 -4.90
CA THR A 45 8.37 3.79 -5.88
C THR A 45 8.37 5.14 -5.22
N SER A 46 8.81 6.16 -5.96
CA SER A 46 8.59 7.56 -5.60
C SER A 46 8.45 8.42 -6.85
N ARG A 47 7.82 9.57 -6.69
CA ARG A 47 7.82 10.65 -7.68
C ARG A 47 9.25 11.17 -7.93
N GLU A 48 9.54 11.58 -9.16
CA GLU A 48 10.72 12.41 -9.44
C GLU A 48 10.40 13.88 -9.14
N HIS A 49 9.20 14.32 -9.50
CA HIS A 49 8.69 15.68 -9.29
C HIS A 49 7.35 15.66 -8.52
N PRO A 50 7.04 16.68 -7.69
CA PRO A 50 5.82 16.71 -6.88
C PRO A 50 4.49 16.53 -7.64
N GLY A 51 4.47 16.79 -8.95
CA GLY A 51 3.28 16.64 -9.81
C GLY A 51 3.14 15.28 -10.52
N ASP A 52 4.13 14.38 -10.40
CA ASP A 52 4.18 13.15 -11.21
C ASP A 52 3.17 12.12 -10.74
N GLY A 53 2.08 11.93 -11.48
CA GLY A 53 1.07 10.91 -11.15
C GLY A 53 1.64 9.48 -11.18
N GLU A 54 2.68 9.24 -11.98
CA GLU A 54 3.39 7.97 -12.09
C GLU A 54 4.84 8.14 -11.61
N GLY A 55 5.23 7.42 -10.55
CA GLY A 55 6.59 7.41 -10.03
C GLY A 55 7.45 6.34 -10.66
N ILE A 56 8.75 6.40 -10.35
CA ILE A 56 9.76 5.42 -10.76
C ILE A 56 10.04 4.41 -9.64
N VAL A 57 10.48 3.22 -10.03
CA VAL A 57 10.94 2.20 -9.08
C VAL A 57 12.27 2.62 -8.47
N GLN A 58 12.39 2.48 -7.15
CA GLN A 58 13.55 2.84 -6.36
C GLN A 58 14.36 1.61 -5.95
N GLU A 59 15.65 1.80 -5.71
CA GLU A 59 16.53 0.76 -5.14
C GLU A 59 16.21 0.48 -3.66
N GLU A 60 15.72 1.49 -2.94
CA GLU A 60 15.31 1.38 -1.55
C GLU A 60 13.78 1.48 -1.39
N LEU A 61 13.26 0.86 -0.32
CA LEU A 61 11.86 1.01 0.04
C LEU A 61 11.59 2.39 0.62
N ILE A 62 10.46 2.97 0.21
CA ILE A 62 9.94 4.22 0.73
C ILE A 62 8.88 3.92 1.78
N TYR A 63 8.97 4.61 2.93
CA TYR A 63 8.11 4.40 4.09
C TYR A 63 7.31 5.67 4.38
N HIS A 64 6.08 5.71 3.89
CA HIS A 64 5.12 6.77 4.18
C HIS A 64 4.37 6.43 5.47
N ILE A 65 4.90 6.87 6.61
CA ILE A 65 4.33 6.57 7.93
C ILE A 65 3.51 7.76 8.43
N LYS A 66 2.34 7.48 9.01
CA LYS A 66 1.52 8.47 9.70
C LYS A 66 2.35 9.19 10.76
N GLN A 67 2.48 10.51 10.66
CA GLN A 67 3.41 11.31 11.46
C GLN A 67 3.30 11.04 12.97
N LYS A 68 2.08 10.94 13.50
CA LYS A 68 1.83 10.63 14.93
C LYS A 68 2.38 9.27 15.41
N ARG A 69 2.71 8.37 14.50
CA ARG A 69 3.25 7.03 14.77
C ARG A 69 4.73 6.90 14.36
N ALA A 70 5.30 7.91 13.70
CA ALA A 70 6.62 7.80 13.06
C ALA A 70 7.71 7.37 14.05
N ASP A 71 7.81 8.02 15.21
CA ASP A 71 8.85 7.73 16.20
C ASP A 71 8.73 6.34 16.83
N GLU A 72 7.49 5.82 16.94
CA GLU A 72 7.22 4.52 17.55
C GLU A 72 7.56 3.34 16.61
N VAL A 73 7.22 3.48 15.32
CA VAL A 73 7.16 2.34 14.40
C VAL A 73 8.25 2.36 13.32
N LYS A 74 8.84 3.51 12.99
CA LYS A 74 9.74 3.65 11.82
C LYS A 74 10.92 2.69 11.84
N THR A 75 11.66 2.64 12.93
CA THR A 75 12.83 1.74 13.06
C THR A 75 12.43 0.27 13.01
N LYS A 76 11.24 -0.08 13.54
CA LYS A 76 10.76 -1.46 13.55
C LYS A 76 10.22 -1.89 12.19
N LEU A 77 9.54 -1.00 11.46
CA LEU A 77 9.08 -1.26 10.10
C LEU A 77 10.23 -1.44 9.11
N LYS A 78 11.38 -0.80 9.33
CA LYS A 78 12.61 -1.03 8.54
C LYS A 78 13.17 -2.46 8.63
N LYS A 79 12.65 -3.32 9.53
CA LYS A 79 12.92 -4.76 9.48
C LYS A 79 12.31 -5.44 8.25
N ILE A 80 11.31 -4.80 7.63
CA ILE A 80 10.81 -5.20 6.32
C ILE A 80 11.74 -4.56 5.29
N ASP A 81 12.88 -5.19 5.04
CA ASP A 81 13.75 -4.83 3.93
C ASP A 81 13.12 -5.25 2.58
N PHE A 82 13.82 -4.97 1.48
CA PHE A 82 13.32 -5.27 0.14
C PHE A 82 13.04 -6.76 -0.08
N ASP A 83 13.87 -7.66 0.45
CA ASP A 83 13.69 -9.10 0.33
C ASP A 83 12.45 -9.56 1.10
N HIS A 84 12.27 -9.11 2.34
CA HIS A 84 11.08 -9.39 3.13
C HIS A 84 9.83 -8.80 2.47
N PHE A 85 9.94 -7.60 1.91
CA PHE A 85 8.87 -6.95 1.18
C PHE A 85 8.44 -7.79 -0.02
N LYS A 86 9.35 -8.22 -0.90
CA LYS A 86 9.02 -9.08 -2.04
C LYS A 86 8.43 -10.43 -1.63
N LYS A 87 8.97 -11.07 -0.58
CA LYS A 87 8.43 -12.31 -0.02
C LYS A 87 6.97 -12.17 0.45
N ILE A 88 6.53 -10.99 0.88
CA ILE A 88 5.11 -10.77 1.24
C ILE A 88 4.22 -10.95 0.00
N PHE A 89 4.64 -10.44 -1.15
CA PHE A 89 3.90 -10.58 -2.41
C PHE A 89 3.96 -12.01 -2.95
N GLU A 90 5.12 -12.67 -2.89
CA GLU A 90 5.26 -14.09 -3.27
C GLU A 90 4.35 -15.00 -2.43
N ASN A 91 4.37 -14.82 -1.10
CA ASN A 91 3.53 -15.58 -0.17
C ASN A 91 2.02 -15.34 -0.39
N TYR A 92 1.65 -14.18 -0.93
CA TYR A 92 0.27 -13.91 -1.32
C TYR A 92 -0.11 -14.72 -2.57
N SER A 93 0.73 -14.71 -3.59
CA SER A 93 0.46 -15.36 -4.88
C SER A 93 0.46 -16.89 -4.79
N GLU A 94 1.39 -17.46 -4.01
CA GLU A 94 1.71 -18.89 -4.02
C GLU A 94 1.51 -19.57 -2.66
N GLY A 95 1.35 -18.80 -1.58
CA GLY A 95 1.34 -19.33 -0.22
C GLY A 95 -0.05 -19.56 0.39
N ASN A 96 -0.05 -19.86 1.69
CA ASN A 96 -1.25 -20.15 2.50
C ASN A 96 -2.18 -18.94 2.69
N GLN A 97 -1.80 -17.77 2.17
CA GLN A 97 -2.53 -16.51 2.30
C GLN A 97 -3.26 -16.13 1.01
N LYS A 98 -3.13 -16.98 -0.01
CA LYS A 98 -3.82 -16.84 -1.28
C LYS A 98 -5.33 -16.70 -1.07
N GLY A 99 -5.87 -15.56 -1.47
CA GLY A 99 -7.31 -15.27 -1.45
C GLY A 99 -7.78 -14.49 -0.24
N LEU A 100 -6.87 -14.07 0.65
CA LEU A 100 -7.19 -13.16 1.74
C LEU A 100 -6.93 -11.72 1.31
N ASP A 101 -7.85 -10.81 1.62
CA ASP A 101 -7.64 -9.38 1.37
C ASP A 101 -6.51 -8.81 2.26
N PHE A 102 -6.45 -9.27 3.51
CA PHE A 102 -5.45 -8.85 4.48
C PHE A 102 -4.58 -10.01 4.95
N TYR A 103 -3.29 -9.73 5.11
CA TYR A 103 -2.30 -10.66 5.62
C TYR A 103 -1.78 -10.24 6.99
N ARG A 104 -1.67 -11.19 7.93
CA ARG A 104 -1.12 -10.96 9.26
C ARG A 104 0.37 -11.30 9.29
N ILE A 105 1.21 -10.32 9.64
CA ILE A 105 2.65 -10.51 9.80
C ILE A 105 3.02 -10.36 11.27
N LYS A 106 3.74 -11.36 11.78
CA LYS A 106 4.21 -11.40 13.17
C LYS A 106 5.63 -10.84 13.28
N ASN A 107 6.02 -10.47 14.50
CA ASN A 107 7.40 -10.12 14.88
C ASN A 107 8.01 -8.87 14.21
N ILE A 108 7.20 -8.00 13.58
CA ILE A 108 7.67 -6.70 13.06
C ILE A 108 7.65 -5.64 14.17
N LEU A 109 6.46 -5.32 14.70
CA LEU A 109 6.30 -4.42 15.84
C LEU A 109 6.19 -5.21 17.15
N THR A 110 6.05 -4.48 18.27
CA THR A 110 5.73 -5.09 19.58
C THR A 110 4.40 -5.84 19.50
N ASN A 111 3.44 -5.29 18.75
CA ASN A 111 2.23 -5.97 18.31
C ASN A 111 2.45 -6.51 16.89
N GLU A 112 1.63 -7.46 16.46
CA GLU A 112 1.65 -7.91 15.06
C GLU A 112 1.05 -6.84 14.15
N ILE A 113 1.33 -6.93 12.85
CA ILE A 113 0.74 -6.04 11.85
C ILE A 113 -0.20 -6.82 10.93
N MET A 114 -1.14 -6.08 10.35
CA MET A 114 -1.99 -6.53 9.26
C MET A 114 -1.67 -5.69 8.02
N VAL A 115 -1.53 -6.32 6.87
CA VAL A 115 -1.09 -5.67 5.64
C VAL A 115 -2.01 -5.97 4.46
N TYR A 116 -2.12 -5.02 3.55
CA TYR A 116 -2.88 -5.15 2.29
C TYR A 116 -1.94 -4.87 1.11
N PRO A 117 -1.51 -5.91 0.36
CA PRO A 117 -0.56 -5.77 -0.74
C PRO A 117 -1.27 -5.28 -2.02
N LEU A 118 -0.65 -4.34 -2.71
CA LEU A 118 -1.07 -3.75 -3.98
C LEU A 118 0.05 -3.89 -5.00
N MET A 119 -0.29 -4.06 -6.27
CA MET A 119 0.69 -4.04 -7.36
C MET A 119 0.18 -3.36 -8.62
N GLN A 120 1.10 -2.93 -9.47
CA GLN A 120 0.82 -2.45 -10.82
C GLN A 120 1.88 -2.99 -11.78
N ARG A 121 1.42 -3.66 -12.86
CA ARG A 121 2.24 -4.16 -13.98
C ARG A 121 3.50 -4.94 -13.55
N ASP A 122 3.39 -5.76 -12.51
CA ASP A 122 4.50 -6.61 -12.00
C ASP A 122 5.78 -5.88 -11.55
N GLU A 123 5.79 -4.54 -11.50
CA GLU A 123 6.99 -3.76 -11.20
C GLU A 123 6.82 -2.87 -9.97
N LYS A 124 5.62 -2.30 -9.80
CA LYS A 124 5.31 -1.38 -8.70
C LYS A 124 4.48 -2.08 -7.65
N TYR A 125 4.84 -1.86 -6.40
CA TYR A 125 4.32 -2.57 -5.26
C TYR A 125 4.10 -1.60 -4.11
N GLY A 126 2.95 -1.74 -3.46
CA GLY A 126 2.56 -0.95 -2.30
C GLY A 126 1.99 -1.84 -1.22
N LEU A 127 2.30 -1.55 0.03
CA LEU A 127 1.83 -2.32 1.17
C LEU A 127 1.19 -1.36 2.17
N LEU A 128 -0.13 -1.41 2.30
CA LEU A 128 -0.81 -0.67 3.36
C LEU A 128 -0.63 -1.45 4.66
N VAL A 129 -0.21 -0.75 5.72
CA VAL A 129 0.16 -1.36 6.99
C VAL A 129 -0.71 -0.83 8.13
N PHE A 130 -1.24 -1.76 8.92
CA PHE A 130 -2.10 -1.49 10.08
C PHE A 130 -1.66 -2.30 11.30
N ASP A 131 -2.01 -1.82 12.50
CA ASP A 131 -1.88 -2.63 13.71
C ASP A 131 -2.89 -3.78 13.70
N TYR A 132 -2.45 -4.99 14.08
CA TYR A 132 -3.34 -6.11 14.35
C TYR A 132 -3.73 -6.16 15.85
N PRO A 133 -4.96 -6.56 16.21
CA PRO A 133 -6.09 -6.86 15.33
C PRO A 133 -6.90 -5.62 14.94
N ILE A 134 -7.67 -5.76 13.84
CA ILE A 134 -8.79 -4.89 13.49
C ILE A 134 -10.06 -5.74 13.51
N GLU A 135 -11.13 -5.21 14.11
CA GLU A 135 -12.46 -5.85 14.12
C GLU A 135 -13.01 -6.00 12.70
N ASP A 136 -13.69 -7.12 12.39
CA ASP A 136 -14.21 -7.43 11.06
C ASP A 136 -15.07 -6.31 10.45
N GLU A 137 -15.93 -5.66 11.24
CA GLU A 137 -16.74 -4.53 10.77
C GLU A 137 -15.86 -3.36 10.28
N LYS A 138 -14.77 -3.07 11.00
CA LYS A 138 -13.80 -2.02 10.63
C LYS A 138 -12.97 -2.45 9.43
N THR A 139 -12.59 -3.73 9.35
CA THR A 139 -11.90 -4.30 8.18
C THR A 139 -12.76 -4.16 6.91
N ASN A 140 -14.05 -4.48 6.97
CA ASN A 140 -14.98 -4.30 5.84
C ASN A 140 -15.13 -2.82 5.43
N LYS A 141 -15.17 -1.90 6.41
CA LYS A 141 -15.19 -0.45 6.11
C LYS A 141 -13.90 -0.01 5.41
N ILE A 142 -12.75 -0.49 5.85
CA ILE A 142 -11.45 -0.22 5.21
C ILE A 142 -11.46 -0.75 3.77
N LEU A 143 -11.91 -1.98 3.52
CA LEU A 143 -12.00 -2.56 2.18
C LEU A 143 -12.90 -1.74 1.25
N ASN A 144 -14.05 -1.27 1.74
CA ASN A 144 -14.94 -0.42 0.95
C ASN A 144 -14.26 0.90 0.55
N VAL A 145 -13.48 1.51 1.45
CA VAL A 145 -12.72 2.74 1.14
C VAL A 145 -11.63 2.46 0.11
N ILE A 146 -10.84 1.39 0.30
CA ILE A 146 -9.80 0.99 -0.66
C ILE A 146 -10.42 0.78 -2.04
N ASN A 147 -11.46 -0.06 -2.14
CA ASN A 147 -12.16 -0.34 -3.40
C ASN A 147 -12.76 0.92 -4.04
N GLY A 148 -13.23 1.88 -3.24
CA GLY A 148 -13.67 3.18 -3.74
C GLY A 148 -12.53 3.97 -4.36
N VAL A 149 -11.39 4.08 -3.68
CA VAL A 149 -10.20 4.78 -4.18
C VAL A 149 -9.68 4.15 -5.48
N LEU A 150 -9.62 2.82 -5.55
CA LEU A 150 -9.13 2.11 -6.74
C LEU A 150 -10.03 2.29 -7.97
N LYS A 151 -11.31 2.66 -7.77
CA LYS A 151 -12.29 2.91 -8.85
C LYS A 151 -12.41 4.39 -9.25
N ASN A 152 -11.74 5.30 -8.55
CA ASN A 152 -11.73 6.71 -8.92
C ASN A 152 -11.05 6.89 -10.30
N PRO A 153 -11.42 7.95 -11.05
CA PRO A 153 -10.76 8.25 -12.31
C PRO A 153 -9.27 8.55 -12.10
N GLU A 154 -8.48 8.23 -13.12
CA GLU A 154 -7.06 8.61 -13.15
C GLU A 154 -6.91 10.13 -13.10
N ILE A 155 -5.94 10.60 -12.33
CA ILE A 155 -5.58 12.00 -12.22
C ILE A 155 -4.33 12.23 -13.08
N PRO A 156 -4.36 13.14 -14.06
CA PRO A 156 -3.23 13.40 -14.93
C PRO A 156 -2.05 13.97 -14.15
N SER A 157 -0.83 13.58 -14.54
CA SER A 157 0.41 14.19 -14.04
C SER A 157 0.41 15.69 -14.35
N THR A 158 0.88 16.49 -13.40
CA THR A 158 1.12 17.91 -13.63
C THR A 158 2.60 18.08 -13.96
N PRO A 159 2.97 18.64 -15.14
CA PRO A 159 4.38 18.85 -15.45
C PRO A 159 5.04 19.76 -14.41
N PRO A 160 6.35 19.60 -14.16
CA PRO A 160 7.08 20.54 -13.32
C PRO A 160 6.90 21.96 -13.88
N PRO A 161 6.82 23.00 -13.02
CA PRO A 161 6.75 24.36 -13.50
C PRO A 161 7.96 24.64 -14.38
N GLU A 162 7.73 25.15 -15.60
CA GLU A 162 8.82 25.65 -16.44
C GLU A 162 9.55 26.71 -15.64
N THR A 163 10.80 26.45 -15.28
CA THR A 163 11.72 27.52 -14.89
C THR A 163 11.88 28.37 -16.15
N SER A 164 11.21 29.52 -16.18
CA SER A 164 11.55 30.58 -17.10
C SER A 164 12.98 31.01 -16.76
N ASP A 165 13.96 30.40 -17.43
CA ASP A 165 15.28 30.98 -17.57
C ASP A 165 15.13 32.22 -18.46
N ASP A 166 14.61 33.30 -17.87
CA ASP A 166 14.73 34.64 -18.42
C ASP A 166 16.16 35.12 -18.14
N GLU A 167 17.05 34.92 -19.13
CA GLU A 167 18.29 35.69 -19.28
C GLU A 167 18.02 37.16 -19.64
#